data_AF-A0A5T1UDN6-F1
#
_entry.id   AF-A0A5T1UDN6-F1
#
_cell.length_a   1.000
_cell.length_b   1.000
_cell.length_c   1.000
_cell.angle_alpha   90.00
_cell.angle_beta   90.00
_cell.angle_gamma   90.00
#
_symmetry.space_group_name_H-M   'P 1'
#
loop_
_entity.id
_entity.type
_entity.pdbx_description
1 polymer ?
#
loop_
_entity_poly.entity_id
_entity_poly.type
_entity_poly.pdbx_seq_one_letter_code
_entity_poly.pdbx_strand_id
1 'polypeptide(L)'
;MNNFVLYSLYFIYSAFFLNKHRRIIKGKILHQKEHENIANYLENAYIKKYFENKLDDIQIKKTRNINGKKIIWQFWYQGIDNAPCIIKKCFKSVQKYKGNYEVVLLDKDNIKDYLIFPDFIYQKIDDKKFGEKTITIFSDLLRVSLLNNYGGIWLDAGMFLSGEIQKEILDQDFFIFHRSTKKPQDYKNWINFNYNFFSWDEKFKVNIVNGFILSNKNNEIMKIMQDILINYWKYENKLVYYFMFQILF
;
A
#
# COMPACT_ATOMS: atom_id res chain seq x y z
N MET A 1 21.43 10.95 27.43
CA MET A 1 22.11 9.66 27.72
C MET A 1 23.22 9.47 26.70
N ASN A 2 24.46 9.31 27.16
CA ASN A 2 25.65 9.30 26.31
C ASN A 2 25.65 8.03 25.41
N ASN A 3 25.96 8.16 24.11
CA ASN A 3 25.97 7.04 23.16
C ASN A 3 26.83 5.86 23.65
N PHE A 4 27.90 6.15 24.39
CA PHE A 4 28.78 5.15 24.98
C PHE A 4 28.08 4.24 26.00
N VAL A 5 27.15 4.80 26.79
CA VAL A 5 26.36 4.06 27.80
C VAL A 5 25.35 3.12 27.12
N LEU A 6 24.78 3.54 25.99
CA LEU A 6 23.91 2.69 25.16
C LEU A 6 24.68 1.53 24.52
N TYR A 7 25.91 1.77 24.05
CA TYR A 7 26.78 0.74 23.49
C TYR A 7 27.31 -0.25 24.54
N SER A 8 27.63 0.21 25.75
CA SER A 8 28.09 -0.67 26.83
C SER A 8 26.95 -1.48 27.44
N LEU A 9 25.76 -0.89 27.62
CA LEU A 9 24.55 -1.64 27.96
C LEU A 9 24.20 -2.66 26.86
N TYR A 10 24.37 -2.32 25.59
CA TYR A 10 24.21 -3.24 24.46
C TYR A 10 25.18 -4.42 24.50
N PHE A 11 26.47 -4.18 24.79
CA PHE A 11 27.47 -5.25 24.90
C PHE A 11 27.17 -6.22 26.05
N ILE A 12 26.85 -5.68 27.22
CA ILE A 12 26.49 -6.49 28.40
C ILE A 12 25.20 -7.27 28.14
N TYR A 13 24.19 -6.65 27.53
CA TYR A 13 22.91 -7.32 27.23
C TYR A 13 23.05 -8.35 26.08
N SER A 14 23.98 -8.14 25.15
CA SER A 14 24.26 -9.05 24.03
C SER A 14 24.92 -10.36 24.43
N ALA A 15 25.56 -10.40 25.60
CA ALA A 15 26.19 -11.60 26.14
C ALA A 15 25.18 -12.60 26.76
N PHE A 16 23.97 -12.15 27.13
CA PHE A 16 23.04 -12.93 27.96
C PHE A 16 21.72 -13.37 27.28
N PHE A 17 21.39 -12.92 26.05
CA PHE A 17 20.08 -13.24 25.41
C PHE A 17 20.18 -13.96 24.05
N LEU A 18 19.38 -15.03 23.91
CA LEU A 18 19.22 -15.90 22.74
C LEU A 18 18.96 -15.13 21.41
N ASN A 19 19.54 -15.63 20.31
CA ASN A 19 19.57 -15.04 18.95
C ASN A 19 18.23 -14.47 18.42
N LYS A 20 17.07 -15.00 18.85
CA LYS A 20 15.74 -14.54 18.44
C LYS A 20 15.41 -13.13 18.98
N HIS A 21 15.74 -12.85 20.24
CA HIS A 21 15.50 -11.54 20.86
C HIS A 21 16.43 -10.46 20.29
N ARG A 22 17.66 -10.85 19.95
CA ARG A 22 18.64 -10.00 19.26
C ARG A 22 18.15 -9.52 17.89
N ARG A 23 17.53 -10.41 17.10
CA ARG A 23 16.95 -10.06 15.78
C ARG A 23 15.77 -9.10 15.89
N ILE A 24 14.91 -9.29 16.88
CA ILE A 24 13.73 -8.43 17.12
C ILE A 24 14.17 -7.02 17.57
N ILE A 25 15.11 -6.92 18.51
CA ILE A 25 15.59 -5.62 18.99
C ILE A 25 16.39 -4.89 17.91
N LYS A 26 17.26 -5.60 17.17
CA LYS A 26 17.99 -5.04 16.03
C LYS A 26 17.01 -4.59 14.94
N GLY A 27 15.99 -5.39 14.61
CA GLY A 27 14.93 -5.02 13.67
C GLY A 27 14.19 -3.75 14.09
N LYS A 28 13.79 -3.62 15.36
CA LYS A 28 13.11 -2.42 15.87
C LYS A 28 13.93 -1.15 15.70
N ILE A 29 15.21 -1.17 16.07
CA ILE A 29 16.09 0.00 15.98
C ILE A 29 16.45 0.32 14.53
N LEU A 30 16.67 -0.71 13.70
CA LEU A 30 17.02 -0.54 12.28
C LEU A 30 15.83 0.00 11.48
N HIS A 31 14.62 -0.52 11.71
CA HIS A 31 13.41 -0.09 10.99
C HIS A 31 12.98 1.34 11.33
N GLN A 32 13.17 1.79 12.57
CA GLN A 32 12.87 3.19 12.93
C GLN A 32 13.74 4.17 12.14
N LYS A 33 15.06 3.91 12.07
CA LYS A 33 15.99 4.72 11.27
C LYS A 33 15.74 4.58 9.77
N GLU A 34 15.38 3.38 9.31
CA GLU A 34 15.04 3.12 7.92
C GLU A 34 13.81 3.93 7.50
N HIS A 35 12.73 3.95 8.29
CA HIS A 35 11.51 4.69 7.95
C HIS A 35 11.74 6.20 7.84
N GLU A 36 12.54 6.78 8.74
CA GLU A 36 12.94 8.19 8.65
C GLU A 36 13.76 8.47 7.37
N ASN A 37 14.73 7.62 7.05
CA ASN A 37 15.54 7.77 5.84
C ASN A 37 14.69 7.63 4.56
N ILE A 38 13.78 6.66 4.51
CA ILE A 38 12.87 6.47 3.37
C ILE A 38 11.94 7.67 3.24
N ALA A 39 11.36 8.16 4.33
CA ALA A 39 10.50 9.34 4.30
C ALA A 39 11.25 10.57 3.80
N ASN A 40 12.45 10.84 4.32
CA ASN A 40 13.29 11.95 3.87
C ASN A 40 13.64 11.85 2.38
N TYR A 41 13.94 10.64 1.90
CA TYR A 41 14.19 10.42 0.48
C TYR A 41 12.94 10.69 -0.36
N LEU A 42 11.78 10.12 -0.01
CA LEU A 42 10.52 10.33 -0.74
C LEU A 42 10.11 11.81 -0.74
N GLU A 43 10.28 12.49 0.40
CA GLU A 43 9.99 13.90 0.56
C GLU A 43 10.80 14.75 -0.42
N ASN A 44 12.12 14.56 -0.45
CA ASN A 44 13.01 15.37 -1.28
C ASN A 44 12.98 14.97 -2.76
N ALA A 45 12.84 13.68 -3.06
CA ALA A 45 12.86 13.18 -4.43
C ALA A 45 11.53 13.40 -5.16
N TYR A 46 10.39 13.37 -4.44
CA TYR A 46 9.05 13.35 -5.04
C TYR A 46 8.08 14.36 -4.43
N ILE A 47 7.85 14.38 -3.11
CA ILE A 47 6.79 15.20 -2.51
C ILE A 47 7.04 16.70 -2.73
N LYS A 48 8.24 17.20 -2.41
CA LYS A 48 8.60 18.61 -2.64
C LYS A 48 8.49 18.97 -4.11
N LYS A 49 8.99 18.10 -4.99
CA LYS A 49 8.89 18.31 -6.43
C LYS A 49 7.46 18.35 -6.93
N TYR A 50 6.55 17.57 -6.35
CA TYR A 50 5.13 17.62 -6.70
C TYR A 50 4.56 19.01 -6.39
N PHE A 51 4.74 19.51 -5.15
CA PHE A 51 4.22 20.82 -4.75
C PHE A 51 4.91 22.01 -5.44
N GLU A 52 6.14 21.82 -5.90
CA GLU A 52 6.88 22.80 -6.71
C GLU A 52 6.55 22.70 -8.22
N ASN A 53 5.66 21.80 -8.64
CA ASN A 53 5.34 21.49 -10.04
C ASN A 53 6.57 21.11 -10.88
N LYS A 54 7.51 20.37 -10.29
CA LYS A 54 8.76 19.88 -10.89
C LYS A 54 8.75 18.38 -11.19
N LEU A 55 7.64 17.68 -10.96
CA LEU A 55 7.46 16.31 -11.44
C LEU A 55 7.03 16.33 -12.91
N ASP A 56 7.29 15.22 -13.61
CA ASP A 56 6.79 15.09 -14.97
C ASP A 56 5.27 14.93 -14.93
N ASP A 57 4.61 15.61 -15.87
CA ASP A 57 3.19 15.41 -16.14
C ASP A 57 2.98 14.13 -16.95
N ILE A 58 2.76 13.01 -16.25
CA ILE A 58 2.59 11.69 -16.87
C ILE A 58 1.11 11.30 -16.81
N GLN A 59 0.48 11.28 -17.98
CA GLN A 59 -0.95 11.01 -18.10
C GLN A 59 -1.25 9.50 -18.11
N ILE A 60 -2.27 9.10 -17.35
CA ILE A 60 -2.88 7.76 -17.41
C ILE A 60 -4.20 7.90 -18.15
N LYS A 61 -4.35 7.19 -19.26
CA LYS A 61 -5.55 7.34 -20.10
C LYS A 61 -6.69 6.48 -19.56
N LYS A 62 -7.76 7.16 -19.14
CA LYS A 62 -9.07 6.56 -18.85
C LYS A 62 -9.74 6.10 -20.14
N THR A 63 -10.12 4.82 -20.22
CA THR A 63 -10.71 4.23 -21.45
C THR A 63 -12.20 3.98 -21.38
N ARG A 64 -12.77 3.85 -20.17
CA ARG A 64 -14.17 3.49 -19.97
C ARG A 64 -14.93 4.58 -19.23
N ASN A 65 -16.20 4.72 -19.57
CA ASN A 65 -17.14 5.47 -18.76
C ASN A 65 -18.00 4.50 -17.93
N ILE A 66 -18.10 4.77 -16.64
CA ILE A 66 -18.85 3.93 -15.68
C ILE A 66 -20.13 4.61 -15.19
N ASN A 67 -20.54 5.77 -15.73
CA ASN A 67 -21.85 6.41 -15.51
C ASN A 67 -22.40 6.32 -14.08
N GLY A 68 -21.66 6.80 -13.07
CA GLY A 68 -22.13 6.85 -11.68
C GLY A 68 -22.25 5.49 -10.97
N LYS A 69 -21.78 4.40 -11.60
CA LYS A 69 -21.70 3.08 -10.95
C LYS A 69 -20.77 3.13 -9.75
N LYS A 70 -21.22 2.53 -8.65
CA LYS A 70 -20.39 2.26 -7.47
C LYS A 70 -19.61 0.97 -7.70
N ILE A 71 -18.28 1.03 -7.65
CA ILE A 71 -17.42 -0.11 -8.00
C ILE A 71 -16.55 -0.52 -6.81
N ILE A 72 -16.46 -1.83 -6.58
CA ILE A 72 -15.42 -2.46 -5.79
C ILE A 72 -14.40 -3.05 -6.76
N TRP A 73 -13.18 -2.53 -6.73
CA TRP A 73 -12.04 -2.99 -7.50
C TRP A 73 -11.29 -4.05 -6.72
N GLN A 74 -11.09 -5.22 -7.34
CA GLN A 74 -10.14 -6.23 -6.88
C GLN A 74 -9.15 -6.51 -8.01
N PHE A 75 -7.95 -6.94 -7.66
CA PHE A 75 -6.90 -7.22 -8.65
C PHE A 75 -6.17 -8.51 -8.33
N TRP A 76 -6.11 -9.40 -9.32
CA TRP A 76 -5.26 -10.59 -9.29
C TRP A 76 -4.61 -10.79 -10.65
N TYR A 77 -3.32 -10.45 -10.75
CA TYR A 77 -2.61 -10.34 -12.03
C TYR A 77 -2.69 -11.57 -12.93
N GLN A 78 -2.67 -12.78 -12.35
CA GLN A 78 -2.72 -14.04 -13.09
C GLN A 78 -4.14 -14.45 -13.53
N GLY A 79 -5.17 -13.67 -13.20
CA GLY A 79 -6.57 -14.01 -13.44
C GLY A 79 -7.17 -14.95 -12.38
N ILE A 80 -8.49 -14.88 -12.20
CA ILE A 80 -9.18 -15.60 -11.12
C ILE A 80 -9.05 -17.11 -11.19
N ASP A 81 -8.97 -17.67 -12.41
CA ASP A 81 -8.90 -19.11 -12.62
C ASP A 81 -7.59 -19.70 -12.08
N ASN A 82 -6.50 -18.94 -12.15
CA ASN A 82 -5.18 -19.29 -11.62
C ASN A 82 -5.01 -18.88 -10.15
N ALA A 83 -6.00 -18.21 -9.54
CA ALA A 83 -5.89 -17.76 -8.17
C ALA A 83 -5.97 -18.92 -7.17
N PRO A 84 -5.21 -18.88 -6.06
CA PRO A 84 -5.35 -19.83 -4.97
C PRO A 84 -6.79 -19.92 -4.44
N CYS A 85 -7.16 -21.08 -3.88
CA CYS A 85 -8.51 -21.32 -3.35
C CYS A 85 -8.94 -20.25 -2.33
N ILE A 86 -8.02 -19.77 -1.49
CA ILE A 86 -8.30 -18.71 -0.53
C ILE A 86 -8.70 -17.39 -1.21
N ILE A 87 -8.02 -17.00 -2.29
CA ILE A 87 -8.35 -15.79 -3.05
C ILE A 87 -9.70 -15.93 -3.75
N LYS A 88 -10.00 -17.10 -4.33
CA LYS A 88 -11.33 -17.41 -4.89
C LYS A 88 -12.44 -17.32 -3.84
N LYS A 89 -12.18 -17.76 -2.61
CA LYS A 89 -13.13 -17.61 -1.50
C LYS A 89 -13.32 -16.15 -1.08
N CYS A 90 -12.25 -15.36 -1.03
CA CYS A 90 -12.31 -13.93 -0.78
C CYS A 90 -13.16 -13.22 -1.85
N PHE A 91 -12.88 -13.45 -3.14
CA PHE A 91 -13.70 -12.90 -4.23
C PHE A 91 -15.20 -13.27 -4.11
N LYS A 92 -15.51 -14.54 -3.82
CA LYS A 92 -16.90 -14.99 -3.59
C LYS A 92 -17.55 -14.26 -2.40
N SER A 93 -16.81 -14.02 -1.32
CA SER A 93 -17.31 -13.27 -0.17
C SER A 93 -17.63 -11.82 -0.52
N VAL A 94 -16.77 -11.19 -1.32
CA VAL A 94 -16.98 -9.81 -1.79
C VAL A 94 -18.21 -9.75 -2.68
N GLN A 95 -18.35 -10.67 -3.64
CA GLN A 95 -19.53 -10.75 -4.50
C GLN A 95 -20.83 -10.96 -3.71
N LYS A 96 -20.79 -11.75 -2.64
CA LYS A 96 -21.95 -11.98 -1.75
C LYS A 96 -22.35 -10.73 -0.98
N TYR A 97 -21.39 -9.94 -0.51
CA TYR A 97 -21.60 -8.83 0.42
C TYR A 97 -21.36 -7.43 -0.19
N LYS A 98 -21.30 -7.33 -1.52
CA LYS A 98 -21.05 -6.08 -2.25
C LYS A 98 -22.18 -5.04 -2.12
N GLY A 99 -23.36 -5.42 -1.63
CA GLY A 99 -24.55 -4.59 -1.65
C GLY A 99 -24.88 -4.10 -3.07
N ASN A 100 -25.05 -2.78 -3.22
CA ASN A 100 -25.34 -2.12 -4.49
C ASN A 100 -24.09 -1.82 -5.37
N TYR A 101 -22.89 -2.23 -4.95
CA TYR A 101 -21.69 -2.08 -5.75
C TYR A 101 -21.62 -3.15 -6.85
N GLU A 102 -20.97 -2.82 -7.96
CA GLU A 102 -20.44 -3.79 -8.93
C GLU A 102 -19.04 -4.21 -8.50
N VAL A 103 -18.72 -5.50 -8.53
CA VAL A 103 -17.35 -5.97 -8.27
C VAL A 103 -16.66 -6.18 -9.61
N VAL A 104 -15.57 -5.45 -9.84
CA VAL A 104 -14.70 -5.62 -10.99
C VAL A 104 -13.41 -6.29 -10.52
N LEU A 105 -13.16 -7.49 -11.05
CA LEU A 105 -11.89 -8.18 -10.86
C LEU A 105 -10.98 -7.93 -12.05
N LEU A 106 -9.88 -7.25 -11.78
CA LEU A 106 -8.86 -6.92 -12.75
C LEU A 106 -7.77 -7.99 -12.80
N ASP A 107 -7.23 -8.20 -13.99
CA ASP A 107 -6.05 -9.01 -14.27
C ASP A 107 -5.18 -8.31 -15.34
N LYS A 108 -4.07 -8.94 -15.72
CA LYS A 108 -3.16 -8.36 -16.71
C LYS A 108 -3.81 -8.05 -18.07
N ASP A 109 -4.89 -8.75 -18.42
CA ASP A 109 -5.47 -8.71 -19.76
C ASP A 109 -6.57 -7.64 -19.87
N ASN A 110 -7.31 -7.40 -18.77
CA ASN A 110 -8.46 -6.48 -18.75
C ASN A 110 -8.18 -5.10 -18.11
N ILE A 111 -7.00 -4.85 -17.53
CA ILE A 111 -6.68 -3.52 -16.96
C ILE A 111 -6.86 -2.41 -18.00
N LYS A 112 -6.45 -2.65 -19.26
CA LYS A 112 -6.54 -1.69 -20.37
C LYS A 112 -7.97 -1.27 -20.71
N ASP A 113 -8.95 -2.07 -20.33
CA ASP A 113 -10.38 -1.75 -20.49
C ASP A 113 -10.82 -0.64 -19.55
N TYR A 114 -9.98 -0.25 -18.58
CA TYR A 114 -10.23 0.83 -17.63
C TYR A 114 -9.13 1.89 -17.65
N LEU A 115 -7.86 1.49 -17.63
CA LEU A 115 -6.71 2.39 -17.59
C LEU A 115 -5.61 1.90 -18.52
N ILE A 116 -5.12 2.80 -19.36
CA ILE A 116 -3.89 2.60 -20.13
C ILE A 116 -2.78 3.39 -19.47
N PHE A 117 -1.76 2.67 -19.00
CA PHE A 117 -0.54 3.23 -18.45
C PHE A 117 0.46 3.54 -19.57
N PRO A 118 1.45 4.42 -19.35
CA PRO A 118 2.54 4.60 -20.30
C PRO A 118 3.37 3.32 -20.49
N ASP A 119 3.97 3.16 -21.67
CA ASP A 119 4.71 1.95 -22.06
C ASP A 119 5.82 1.55 -21.08
N PHE A 120 6.50 2.51 -20.46
CA PHE A 120 7.56 2.22 -19.49
C PHE A 120 7.06 1.45 -18.27
N ILE A 121 5.77 1.57 -17.91
CA ILE A 121 5.16 0.79 -16.82
C ILE A 121 5.10 -0.68 -17.22
N TYR A 122 4.56 -0.97 -18.41
CA TYR A 122 4.46 -2.33 -18.93
C TYR A 122 5.84 -2.96 -19.10
N GLN A 123 6.80 -2.22 -19.67
CA GLN A 123 8.20 -2.67 -19.77
C GLN A 123 8.79 -3.04 -18.41
N LYS A 124 8.61 -2.19 -17.38
CA LYS A 124 9.11 -2.49 -16.02
C LYS A 124 8.40 -3.69 -15.37
N ILE A 125 7.13 -3.93 -15.71
CA ILE A 125 6.41 -5.13 -15.26
C ILE A 125 7.02 -6.39 -15.90
N ASP A 126 7.20 -6.37 -17.21
CA ASP A 126 7.73 -7.50 -17.99
C ASP A 126 9.16 -7.84 -17.59
N ASP A 127 9.99 -6.81 -17.40
CA ASP A 127 11.38 -6.93 -16.92
C ASP A 127 11.48 -7.31 -15.43
N LYS A 128 10.34 -7.38 -14.71
CA LYS A 128 10.28 -7.57 -13.26
C LYS A 128 11.22 -6.60 -12.53
N LYS A 129 11.13 -5.31 -12.84
CA LYS A 129 12.09 -4.29 -12.41
C LYS A 129 12.30 -4.23 -10.89
N PHE A 130 11.26 -4.53 -10.12
CA PHE A 130 11.28 -4.56 -8.65
C PHE A 130 11.37 -6.00 -8.10
N GLY A 131 11.86 -6.94 -8.90
CA GLY A 131 11.97 -8.36 -8.59
C GLY A 131 10.60 -9.01 -8.39
N GLU A 132 10.52 -9.95 -7.45
CA GLU A 132 9.30 -10.70 -7.11
C GLU A 132 8.13 -9.82 -6.65
N LYS A 133 8.42 -8.57 -6.22
CA LYS A 133 7.42 -7.63 -5.71
C LYS A 133 6.86 -6.70 -6.78
N THR A 134 7.31 -6.80 -8.03
CA THR A 134 6.91 -5.88 -9.12
C THR A 134 5.40 -5.75 -9.26
N ILE A 135 4.67 -6.87 -9.25
CA ILE A 135 3.19 -6.85 -9.34
C ILE A 135 2.55 -6.26 -8.09
N THR A 136 3.11 -6.51 -6.90
CA THR A 136 2.61 -5.91 -5.65
C THR A 136 2.75 -4.39 -5.69
N ILE A 137 3.90 -3.88 -6.11
CA ILE A 137 4.13 -2.43 -6.22
C ILE A 137 3.33 -1.83 -7.37
N PHE A 138 3.06 -2.60 -8.43
CA PHE A 138 2.17 -2.15 -9.51
C PHE A 138 0.74 -2.02 -9.00
N SER A 139 0.29 -2.93 -8.14
CA SER A 139 -1.04 -2.86 -7.53
C SER A 139 -1.23 -1.58 -6.71
N ASP A 140 -0.16 -1.04 -6.11
CA ASP A 140 -0.21 0.24 -5.40
C ASP A 140 -0.49 1.41 -6.34
N LEU A 141 0.18 1.46 -7.51
CA LEU A 141 -0.09 2.45 -8.54
C LEU A 141 -1.48 2.26 -9.15
N LEU A 142 -1.85 1.02 -9.50
CA LEU A 142 -3.14 0.68 -10.10
C LEU A 142 -4.30 1.11 -9.20
N ARG A 143 -4.21 0.83 -7.89
CA ARG A 143 -5.21 1.21 -6.89
C ARG A 143 -5.52 2.69 -6.91
N VAL A 144 -4.50 3.53 -6.71
CA VAL A 144 -4.71 4.99 -6.64
C VAL A 144 -5.14 5.54 -8.00
N SER A 145 -4.67 4.93 -9.10
CA SER A 145 -5.06 5.35 -10.45
C SER A 145 -6.53 5.06 -10.72
N LEU A 146 -7.05 3.90 -10.31
CA LEU A 146 -8.46 3.57 -10.42
C LEU A 146 -9.32 4.50 -9.56
N LEU A 147 -8.94 4.68 -8.31
CA LEU A 147 -9.68 5.52 -7.36
C LEU A 147 -9.69 6.99 -7.81
N ASN A 148 -8.57 7.52 -8.30
CA ASN A 148 -8.52 8.87 -8.85
C ASN A 148 -9.45 9.03 -10.07
N ASN A 149 -9.41 8.09 -11.02
CA ASN A 149 -10.16 8.21 -12.28
C ASN A 149 -11.64 7.82 -12.20
N TYR A 150 -12.00 6.93 -11.28
CA TYR A 150 -13.32 6.29 -11.21
C TYR A 150 -13.98 6.41 -9.84
N GLY A 151 -13.20 6.61 -8.78
CA GLY A 151 -13.66 6.43 -7.40
C GLY A 151 -14.03 4.98 -7.09
N GLY A 152 -14.80 4.80 -6.03
CA GLY A 152 -15.25 3.51 -5.55
C GLY A 152 -14.40 3.00 -4.40
N ILE A 153 -14.27 1.67 -4.32
CA ILE A 153 -13.55 0.98 -3.25
C ILE A 153 -12.47 0.12 -3.87
N TRP A 154 -11.23 0.26 -3.45
CA TRP A 154 -10.24 -0.78 -3.63
C TRP A 154 -10.32 -1.78 -2.49
N LEU A 155 -10.33 -3.06 -2.83
CA LEU A 155 -10.34 -4.15 -1.88
C LEU A 155 -9.36 -5.24 -2.34
N ASP A 156 -8.28 -5.44 -1.61
CA ASP A 156 -7.25 -6.45 -1.93
C ASP A 156 -7.90 -7.82 -2.17
N ALA A 157 -7.37 -8.57 -3.15
CA ALA A 157 -7.93 -9.87 -3.53
C ALA A 157 -7.96 -10.90 -2.38
N GLY A 158 -7.09 -10.72 -1.38
CA GLY A 158 -7.04 -11.56 -0.18
C GLY A 158 -7.99 -11.13 0.95
N MET A 159 -8.75 -10.03 0.81
CA MET A 159 -9.68 -9.60 1.85
C MET A 159 -11.00 -10.37 1.80
N PHE A 160 -11.36 -10.96 2.93
CA PHE A 160 -12.62 -11.66 3.13
C PHE A 160 -13.65 -10.72 3.77
N LEU A 161 -14.83 -10.60 3.17
CA LEU A 161 -15.95 -9.90 3.78
C LEU A 161 -16.83 -10.90 4.53
N SER A 162 -17.01 -10.68 5.84
CA SER A 162 -17.94 -11.45 6.67
C SER A 162 -19.36 -10.88 6.66
N GLY A 163 -19.57 -9.73 6.04
CA GLY A 163 -20.82 -8.98 5.97
C GLY A 163 -20.67 -7.80 5.00
N GLU A 164 -21.77 -7.07 4.78
CA GLU A 164 -21.73 -5.84 3.98
C GLU A 164 -20.85 -4.78 4.64
N ILE A 165 -20.27 -3.91 3.83
CA ILE A 165 -19.48 -2.77 4.32
C ILE A 165 -20.45 -1.80 5.01
N GLN A 166 -20.08 -1.39 6.22
CA GLN A 166 -20.90 -0.50 7.06
C GLN A 166 -21.23 0.81 6.36
N LYS A 167 -22.47 1.26 6.48
CA LYS A 167 -22.97 2.46 5.80
C LYS A 167 -22.17 3.70 6.19
N GLU A 168 -21.73 3.77 7.44
CA GLU A 168 -20.91 4.86 8.00
C GLU A 168 -19.59 5.02 7.26
N ILE A 169 -19.01 3.91 6.76
CA ILE A 169 -17.83 3.93 5.89
C ILE A 169 -18.24 4.37 4.49
N LEU A 170 -19.30 3.78 3.93
CA LEU A 170 -19.74 4.03 2.55
C LEU A 170 -20.24 5.45 2.28
N ASP A 171 -20.68 6.16 3.31
CA ASP A 171 -21.17 7.54 3.23
C ASP A 171 -20.02 8.58 3.32
N GLN A 172 -18.76 8.17 3.50
CA GLN A 172 -17.59 9.06 3.49
C GLN A 172 -17.13 9.40 2.07
N ASP A 173 -16.53 10.57 1.87
CA ASP A 173 -15.87 10.92 0.60
C ASP A 173 -14.53 10.19 0.38
N PHE A 174 -13.88 9.84 1.49
CA PHE A 174 -12.63 9.11 1.53
C PHE A 174 -12.53 8.31 2.83
N PHE A 175 -12.06 7.06 2.76
CA PHE A 175 -11.81 6.25 3.94
C PHE A 175 -10.64 5.29 3.72
N ILE A 176 -9.77 5.19 4.71
CA ILE A 176 -8.70 4.21 4.81
C ILE A 176 -8.50 3.83 6.28
N PHE A 177 -8.15 2.58 6.56
CA PHE A 177 -7.90 2.16 7.94
C PHE A 177 -6.53 2.64 8.42
N HIS A 178 -6.51 3.25 9.60
CA HIS A 178 -5.30 3.55 10.35
C HIS A 178 -5.20 2.66 11.60
N ARG A 179 -3.97 2.32 11.99
CA ARG A 179 -3.70 1.70 13.29
C ARG A 179 -4.12 2.68 14.40
N SER A 180 -4.86 2.18 15.37
CA SER A 180 -5.26 2.95 16.56
C SER A 180 -4.04 3.54 17.27
N THR A 181 -4.12 4.82 17.66
CA THR A 181 -3.10 5.49 18.48
C THR A 181 -3.04 4.92 19.90
N LYS A 182 -4.16 4.40 20.41
CA LYS A 182 -4.22 3.72 21.71
C LYS A 182 -3.64 2.31 21.57
N LYS A 183 -2.58 2.03 22.34
CA LYS A 183 -1.97 0.69 22.42
C LYS A 183 -2.98 -0.32 22.99
N PRO A 184 -3.32 -1.40 22.27
CA PRO A 184 -4.12 -2.48 22.84
C PRO A 184 -3.31 -3.23 23.90
N GLN A 185 -3.99 -3.97 24.78
CA GLN A 185 -3.34 -4.69 25.88
C GLN A 185 -2.31 -5.71 25.39
N ASP A 186 -2.55 -6.32 24.22
CA ASP A 186 -1.73 -7.35 23.59
C ASP A 186 -0.77 -6.80 22.51
N TYR A 187 -0.52 -5.48 22.45
CA TYR A 187 0.28 -4.83 21.40
C TYR A 187 1.66 -5.48 21.15
N LYS A 188 2.28 -6.07 22.19
CA LYS A 188 3.56 -6.78 22.08
C LYS A 188 3.45 -8.03 21.20
N ASN A 189 2.32 -8.73 21.23
CA ASN A 189 2.07 -9.90 20.38
C ASN A 189 2.02 -9.50 18.91
N TRP A 190 1.34 -8.39 18.59
CA TRP A 190 1.29 -7.83 17.24
C TRP A 190 2.67 -7.42 16.72
N ILE A 191 3.46 -6.72 17.53
CA ILE A 191 4.85 -6.36 17.18
C ILE A 191 5.69 -7.62 16.94
N ASN A 192 5.54 -8.65 17.78
CA ASN A 192 6.29 -9.89 17.63
C ASN A 192 5.85 -10.70 16.39
N PHE A 193 4.56 -10.61 16.03
CA PHE A 193 4.00 -11.25 14.84
C PHE A 193 4.56 -10.63 13.56
N ASN A 194 4.54 -9.29 13.45
CA ASN A 194 5.13 -8.59 12.32
C ASN A 194 5.61 -7.18 12.71
N TYR A 195 6.88 -7.07 13.12
CA TYR A 195 7.49 -5.81 13.54
C TYR A 195 7.69 -4.80 12.40
N ASN A 196 7.56 -5.22 11.14
CA ASN A 196 7.65 -4.34 9.97
C ASN A 196 6.32 -3.65 9.67
N PHE A 197 5.22 -4.11 10.29
CA PHE A 197 3.88 -3.59 10.07
C PHE A 197 3.22 -3.08 11.37
N PHE A 198 3.50 -3.72 12.50
CA PHE A 198 2.94 -3.38 13.80
C PHE A 198 3.99 -2.73 14.70
N SER A 199 3.77 -1.47 15.03
CA SER A 199 4.49 -0.75 16.08
C SER A 199 3.68 0.47 16.52
N TRP A 200 3.73 0.78 17.81
CA TRP A 200 3.15 2.00 18.40
C TRP A 200 4.24 2.95 18.89
N ASP A 201 5.40 2.89 18.23
CA ASP A 201 6.41 3.92 18.35
C ASP A 201 6.02 5.11 17.48
N GLU A 202 6.16 6.33 18.01
CA GLU A 202 5.79 7.57 17.31
C GLU A 202 6.57 7.78 16.02
N LYS A 203 7.79 7.23 15.92
CA LYS A 203 8.62 7.31 14.71
C LYS A 203 8.21 6.30 13.63
N PHE A 204 7.31 5.37 13.94
CA PHE A 204 6.94 4.30 13.02
C PHE A 204 5.87 4.73 12.03
N LYS A 205 6.30 4.98 10.79
CA LYS A 205 5.46 5.58 9.73
C LYS A 205 4.44 4.64 9.07
N VAL A 206 4.66 3.32 9.06
CA VAL A 206 3.70 2.37 8.46
C VAL A 206 2.48 2.27 9.37
N ASN A 207 1.44 3.04 9.11
CA ASN A 207 0.27 3.15 10.00
C ASN A 207 -1.08 2.93 9.30
N ILE A 208 -1.12 2.82 7.98
CA ILE A 208 -2.32 2.54 7.20
C ILE A 208 -2.40 1.12 6.66
N VAL A 209 -3.62 0.67 6.39
CA VAL A 209 -3.89 -0.54 5.59
C VAL A 209 -4.43 -0.09 4.24
N ASN A 210 -3.56 -0.04 3.23
CA ASN A 210 -3.92 0.34 1.87
C ASN A 210 -4.63 -0.76 1.07
N GLY A 211 -4.87 -1.93 1.67
CA GLY A 211 -5.68 -3.00 1.07
C GLY A 211 -7.18 -2.71 1.04
N PHE A 212 -7.64 -1.70 1.80
CA PHE A 212 -9.00 -1.16 1.72
C PHE A 212 -8.91 0.36 1.60
N ILE A 213 -9.40 0.93 0.49
CA ILE A 213 -9.52 2.38 0.33
C ILE A 213 -10.84 2.68 -0.35
N LEU A 214 -11.67 3.50 0.27
CA LEU A 214 -12.83 4.14 -0.36
C LEU A 214 -12.40 5.54 -0.78
N SER A 215 -12.74 5.95 -2.00
CA SER A 215 -12.51 7.31 -2.45
C SER A 215 -13.50 7.72 -3.52
N ASN A 216 -13.98 8.95 -3.46
CA ASN A 216 -14.66 9.58 -4.59
C ASN A 216 -13.67 9.84 -5.74
N LYS A 217 -14.19 9.85 -6.97
CA LYS A 217 -13.39 10.25 -8.15
C LYS A 217 -12.78 11.65 -7.96
N ASN A 218 -11.61 11.88 -8.51
CA ASN A 218 -10.86 13.14 -8.44
C ASN A 218 -10.50 13.59 -7.01
N ASN A 219 -10.40 12.65 -6.06
CA ASN A 219 -9.90 12.95 -4.72
C ASN A 219 -8.44 13.42 -4.78
N GLU A 220 -8.14 14.53 -4.11
CA GLU A 220 -6.82 15.18 -4.17
C GLU A 220 -5.69 14.25 -3.69
N ILE A 221 -5.91 13.48 -2.62
CA ILE A 221 -4.91 12.54 -2.09
C ILE A 221 -4.62 11.44 -3.13
N MET A 222 -5.66 10.89 -3.77
CA MET A 222 -5.48 9.86 -4.82
C MET A 222 -4.74 10.41 -6.02
N LYS A 223 -4.99 11.67 -6.41
CA LYS A 223 -4.25 12.35 -7.47
C LYS A 223 -2.77 12.53 -7.11
N ILE A 224 -2.47 13.10 -5.94
CA ILE A 224 -1.08 13.30 -5.47
C ILE A 224 -0.33 11.96 -5.43
N MET A 225 -0.95 10.94 -4.85
CA MET A 225 -0.36 9.60 -4.77
C MET A 225 -0.13 8.99 -6.15
N GLN A 226 -1.08 9.15 -7.09
CA GLN A 226 -0.91 8.68 -8.47
C GLN A 226 0.29 9.37 -9.14
N ASP A 227 0.37 10.70 -9.06
CA ASP A 227 1.37 11.50 -9.75
C ASP A 227 2.79 11.24 -9.18
N ILE A 228 2.90 11.06 -7.86
CA ILE A 228 4.16 10.64 -7.24
C ILE A 228 4.53 9.21 -7.61
N LEU A 229 3.60 8.25 -7.51
CA LEU A 229 3.91 6.85 -7.77
C LEU A 229 4.26 6.60 -9.25
N ILE A 230 3.61 7.27 -10.20
CA ILE A 230 3.96 7.11 -11.61
C ILE A 230 5.34 7.69 -11.93
N ASN A 231 5.71 8.82 -11.31
CA ASN A 231 7.06 9.38 -11.41
C ASN A 231 8.10 8.47 -10.74
N TYR A 232 7.79 7.90 -9.56
CA TYR A 232 8.63 6.88 -8.92
C TYR A 232 8.87 5.70 -9.85
N TRP A 233 7.83 5.18 -10.49
CA TRP A 233 7.95 4.10 -11.46
C TRP A 233 8.82 4.49 -12.67
N LYS A 234 8.74 5.73 -13.15
CA LYS A 234 9.56 6.21 -14.27
C LYS A 234 11.05 6.18 -13.90
N TYR A 235 11.40 6.81 -12.79
CA TYR A 235 12.80 7.07 -12.42
C TYR A 235 13.49 5.94 -11.66
N GLU A 236 12.75 5.19 -10.84
CA GLU A 236 13.37 4.16 -10.00
C GLU A 236 13.49 2.83 -10.69
N ASN A 237 14.65 2.21 -10.49
CA ASN A 237 15.01 0.92 -11.06
C ASN A 237 15.15 -0.17 -10.00
N LYS A 238 14.93 0.17 -8.74
CA LYS A 238 14.93 -0.75 -7.61
C LYS A 238 13.92 -0.27 -6.59
N LEU A 239 13.26 -1.23 -5.93
CA LEU A 239 12.33 -0.92 -4.86
C LEU A 239 13.10 -0.36 -3.66
N VAL A 240 12.73 0.85 -3.26
CA VAL A 240 13.35 1.58 -2.15
C VAL A 240 12.94 0.94 -0.83
N TYR A 241 11.66 0.64 -0.66
CA TYR A 241 11.14 -0.05 0.51
C TYR A 241 9.81 -0.74 0.21
N TYR A 242 9.55 -1.90 0.81
CA TYR A 242 8.32 -2.66 0.56
C TYR A 242 7.06 -1.90 1.00
N PHE A 243 7.11 -1.26 2.17
CA PHE A 243 5.99 -0.44 2.67
C PHE A 243 6.12 1.04 2.27
N MET A 244 6.67 1.31 1.09
CA MET A 244 6.88 2.68 0.61
C MET A 244 5.54 3.43 0.48
N PHE A 245 4.47 2.76 0.01
CA PHE A 245 3.15 3.37 -0.06
C PHE A 245 2.69 3.93 1.30
N GLN A 246 2.86 3.16 2.38
CA GLN A 246 2.42 3.54 3.72
C GLN A 246 3.31 4.59 4.36
N ILE A 247 4.55 4.75 3.90
CA ILE A 247 5.44 5.84 4.34
C ILE A 247 5.17 7.11 3.54
N LEU A 248 4.76 6.98 2.28
CA LEU A 248 4.46 8.08 1.37
C LEU A 248 3.12 8.76 1.72
N PHE A 249 2.10 7.98 2.04
CA PHE A 249 0.75 8.43 2.38
C PHE A 249 0.73 9.20 3.71
#